data_AF-E4X0I9-F1
#
_entry.id   AF-E4X0I9-F1
#
_cell.length_a   1.000
_cell.length_b   1.000
_cell.length_c   1.000
_cell.angle_alpha   90.00
_cell.angle_beta   90.00
_cell.angle_gamma   90.00
#
_symmetry.space_group_name_H-M   'P 1'
#
loop_
_entity.id
_entity.type
_entity.pdbx_description
1 polymer ?
#
loop_
_entity_poly.entity_id
_entity_poly.type
_entity_poly.pdbx_seq_one_letter_code
_entity_poly.pdbx_strand_id
1 'polypeptide(L)'
;MKKWLIFGKWVQSSGALPPRQFYTQFRNKKGKLQLGDPPADEIKVFFEAGASRGGGQKMNRTHSMARVVHLPTKKRTTARCQDTRWPKENEELALLNVRYQLDKLINQNSIVARYEAELEEFLKNEKIIKEEHRNEEVESFRNEKIAQILNFKLRNSHVLVLEEQGLVKYAETGHQVAVEGDIEEAKERLRKEVAEWKFGDL
;
A
#
# COMPACT_ATOMS: atom_id res chain seq x y z
N MET A 1 12.27 1.78 5.54
CA MET A 1 11.69 3.12 5.77
C MET A 1 10.27 2.94 6.27
N LYS A 2 9.85 3.68 7.30
CA LYS A 2 8.48 3.61 7.81
C LYS A 2 7.61 4.65 7.09
N LYS A 3 6.37 4.27 6.76
CA LYS A 3 5.37 5.16 6.18
C LYS A 3 4.44 5.64 7.28
N TRP A 4 4.15 6.93 7.28
CA TRP A 4 3.25 7.59 8.22
C TRP A 4 2.18 8.32 7.43
N LEU A 5 0.92 8.20 7.83
CA LEU A 5 -0.12 9.08 7.31
C LEU A 5 -0.06 10.40 8.08
N ILE A 6 -0.09 11.52 7.37
CA ILE A 6 -0.10 12.87 7.94
C ILE A 6 -1.06 13.70 7.09
N PHE A 7 -2.17 14.17 7.68
CA PHE A 7 -3.22 14.93 6.97
C PHE A 7 -3.67 14.26 5.64
N GLY A 8 -3.87 12.94 5.64
CA GLY A 8 -4.28 12.18 4.46
C GLY A 8 -3.18 11.95 3.42
N LYS A 9 -1.92 12.30 3.70
CA LYS A 9 -0.77 12.08 2.81
C LYS A 9 0.23 11.12 3.42
N TRP A 10 0.74 10.20 2.60
CA TRP A 10 1.81 9.29 2.98
C TRP A 10 3.15 10.00 3.02
N VAL A 11 3.79 10.01 4.19
CA VAL A 11 5.12 10.55 4.42
C VAL A 11 6.06 9.43 4.85
N GLN A 12 7.21 9.34 4.20
CA GLN A 12 8.25 8.37 4.53
C GLN A 12 9.25 8.98 5.51
N SER A 13 9.60 8.27 6.58
CA SER A 13 10.72 8.65 7.46
C SER A 13 11.72 7.51 7.65
N SER A 14 12.99 7.89 7.77
CA SER A 14 14.10 7.01 8.12
C SER A 14 14.27 6.83 9.64
N GLY A 15 13.74 7.77 10.43
CA GLY A 15 13.80 7.79 11.88
C GLY A 15 13.02 6.65 12.55
N ALA A 16 13.42 6.30 13.77
CA ALA A 16 12.72 5.30 14.57
C ALA A 16 11.34 5.79 15.01
N LEU A 17 11.24 7.09 15.28
CA LEU A 17 10.03 7.81 15.66
C LEU A 17 9.32 8.42 14.44
N PRO A 18 8.01 8.72 14.57
CA PRO A 18 7.32 9.54 13.61
C PRO A 18 8.03 10.89 13.39
N PRO A 19 8.02 11.44 12.16
CA PRO A 19 8.62 12.75 11.89
C PRO A 19 7.87 13.85 12.66
N ARG A 20 8.51 15.01 12.89
CA ARG A 20 7.90 16.15 13.59
C ARG A 20 6.51 16.53 13.04
N GLN A 21 6.34 16.45 11.73
CA GLN A 21 5.11 16.73 11.00
C GLN A 21 3.95 15.81 11.40
N PHE A 22 4.24 14.57 11.82
CA PHE A 22 3.19 13.67 12.30
C PHE A 22 2.53 14.24 13.55
N TYR A 23 3.33 14.78 14.47
CA TYR A 23 2.81 15.32 15.71
C TYR A 23 2.06 16.66 15.54
N THR A 24 2.15 17.33 14.40
CA THR A 24 1.42 18.58 14.17
C THR A 24 -0.08 18.35 14.04
N GLN A 25 -0.52 17.15 13.68
CA GLN A 25 -1.95 16.80 13.66
C GLN A 25 -2.58 16.76 15.05
N PHE A 26 -1.75 16.65 16.09
CA PHE A 26 -2.17 16.72 17.49
C PHE A 26 -1.78 18.04 18.17
N ARG A 27 -1.39 19.06 17.40
CA ARG A 27 -1.10 20.41 17.89
C ARG A 27 -2.12 21.38 17.33
N ASN A 28 -2.65 22.23 18.20
CA ASN A 28 -3.79 23.05 17.86
C ASN A 28 -3.40 24.52 17.67
N LYS A 29 -4.08 25.20 16.73
CA LYS A 29 -4.21 26.67 16.75
C LYS A 29 -5.64 27.14 17.07
N LYS A 30 -6.68 26.27 17.09
CA LYS A 30 -8.10 26.68 17.18
C LYS A 30 -9.09 25.72 17.91
N GLY A 31 -8.64 24.79 18.76
CA GLY A 31 -9.53 23.77 19.37
C GLY A 31 -9.91 22.69 18.34
N LYS A 32 -9.46 21.42 18.41
CA LYS A 32 -10.07 20.41 19.28
C LYS A 32 -9.20 19.18 19.65
N LEU A 33 -7.92 19.09 19.27
CA LEU A 33 -7.09 17.93 19.63
C LEU A 33 -5.68 18.38 20.03
N GLN A 34 -5.38 18.32 21.33
CA GLN A 34 -4.04 18.59 21.86
C GLN A 34 -3.65 17.43 22.78
N LEU A 35 -2.47 16.85 22.56
CA LEU A 35 -1.91 15.90 23.52
C LEU A 35 -1.65 16.64 24.83
N GLY A 36 -2.06 16.03 25.95
CA GLY A 36 -1.82 16.57 27.27
C GLY A 36 -0.32 16.69 27.56
N ASP A 37 0.06 17.78 28.22
CA ASP A 37 1.42 17.97 28.70
C ASP A 37 1.56 17.33 30.08
N PRO A 38 2.44 16.32 30.24
CA PRO A 38 2.68 15.72 31.54
C PRO A 38 3.32 16.75 32.49
N PRO A 39 3.06 16.66 33.80
CA PRO A 39 3.75 17.45 34.82
C PRO A 39 5.28 17.37 34.67
N ALA A 40 5.97 18.49 34.88
CA ALA A 40 7.41 18.59 34.63
C ALA A 40 8.24 17.71 35.58
N ASP A 41 7.75 17.52 36.80
CA ASP A 41 8.33 16.66 37.83
C ASP A 41 8.20 15.16 37.50
N GLU A 42 7.21 14.79 36.69
CA GLU A 42 6.99 13.43 36.22
C GLU A 42 7.83 13.07 34.99
N ILE A 43 8.56 14.02 34.40
CA ILE A 43 9.40 13.79 33.22
C ILE A 43 10.87 13.95 33.58
N LYS A 44 11.69 12.97 33.16
CA LYS A 44 13.15 13.09 33.15
C LYS A 44 13.72 12.94 31.75
N VAL A 45 14.64 13.83 31.43
CA VAL A 45 15.39 13.85 30.17
C VAL A 45 16.83 13.45 30.45
N PHE A 46 17.35 12.52 29.64
CA PHE A 46 18.74 12.09 29.68
C PHE A 46 19.35 12.27 28.29
N PHE A 47 20.58 12.75 28.23
CA PHE A 47 21.35 12.84 26.99
C PHE A 47 22.40 11.73 26.97
N GLU A 48 22.19 10.77 26.08
CA GLU A 48 23.02 9.58 25.93
C GLU A 48 23.87 9.71 24.66
N ALA A 49 25.03 9.05 24.63
CA ALA A 49 25.76 8.86 23.38
C ALA A 49 25.03 7.78 22.55
N GLY A 50 24.91 8.00 21.24
CA GLY A 50 24.31 7.00 20.33
C GLY A 50 25.02 5.64 20.39
N ALA A 51 24.24 4.57 20.24
CA ALA A 51 24.76 3.20 20.30
C ALA A 51 25.74 2.92 19.15
N SER A 52 26.89 2.32 19.48
CA SER A 52 27.82 1.80 18.47
C SER A 52 27.23 0.54 17.85
N ARG A 53 27.19 0.43 16.52
CA ARG A 53 27.07 -0.87 15.86
C ARG A 53 28.41 -1.60 15.69
N GLY A 54 29.54 -1.01 16.10
CA GLY A 54 30.88 -1.59 15.93
C GLY A 54 31.80 -1.38 17.15
N GLY A 55 32.58 -2.41 17.49
CA GLY A 55 33.44 -2.46 18.67
C GLY A 55 34.62 -1.48 18.69
N GLY A 56 35.21 -1.34 19.88
CA GLY A 56 36.67 -1.26 20.04
C GLY A 56 37.30 0.05 20.50
N GLN A 57 36.77 1.22 20.15
CA GLN A 57 37.40 2.48 20.55
C GLN A 57 36.43 3.42 21.26
N LYS A 58 36.86 3.92 22.44
CA LYS A 58 36.17 4.95 23.23
C LYS A 58 36.22 6.26 22.45
N MET A 59 35.36 6.35 21.44
CA MET A 59 35.21 7.54 20.61
C MET A 59 34.56 8.62 21.47
N ASN A 60 35.11 9.84 21.49
CA ASN A 60 34.45 11.02 22.08
C ASN A 60 33.16 11.27 21.30
N ARG A 61 32.05 10.71 21.78
CA ARG A 61 30.75 10.83 21.11
C ARG A 61 29.97 11.98 21.72
N THR A 62 29.43 12.79 20.83
CA THR A 62 28.47 13.81 21.23
C THR A 62 27.23 13.14 21.81
N HIS A 63 26.81 13.59 22.99
CA HIS A 63 25.57 13.17 23.65
C HIS A 63 24.35 13.80 22.96
N SER A 64 24.16 13.48 21.69
CA SER A 64 23.06 14.01 20.88
C SER A 64 21.76 13.22 21.01
N MET A 65 21.81 11.97 21.50
CA MET A 65 20.60 11.16 21.66
C MET A 65 19.85 11.60 22.91
N ALA A 66 18.59 12.00 22.74
CA ALA A 66 17.71 12.32 23.86
C ALA A 66 16.90 11.09 24.26
N ARG A 67 16.84 10.82 25.56
CA ARG A 67 15.96 9.82 26.16
C ARG A 67 15.03 10.51 27.14
N VAL A 68 13.74 10.48 26.85
CA VAL A 68 12.70 11.06 27.70
C VAL A 68 11.94 9.92 28.37
N VAL A 69 11.79 10.00 29.69
CA VAL A 69 11.15 8.98 30.53
C VAL A 69 10.07 9.63 31.37
N HIS A 70 8.86 9.11 31.32
CA HIS A 70 7.81 9.44 32.28
C HIS A 70 7.92 8.56 33.53
N LEU A 71 8.09 9.18 34.69
CA LEU A 71 8.45 8.53 35.95
C LEU A 71 7.35 7.62 36.53
N PRO A 72 6.06 7.94 36.45
CA PRO A 72 5.02 7.01 36.87
C PRO A 72 4.97 5.72 36.04
N THR A 73 5.18 5.81 34.72
CA THR A 73 4.96 4.69 33.78
C THR A 73 6.23 4.27 33.01
N LYS A 74 7.42 4.45 33.61
CA LYS A 74 8.77 4.32 32.99
C LYS A 74 8.95 3.16 32.00
N LYS A 75 8.34 2.00 32.27
CA LYS A 75 8.45 0.81 31.41
C LYS A 75 7.71 0.94 30.07
N ARG A 76 6.62 1.70 30.02
CA ARG A 76 5.73 1.81 28.84
C ARG A 76 5.84 3.15 28.11
N THR A 77 6.33 4.19 28.79
CA THR A 77 6.38 5.56 28.28
C THR A 77 7.80 6.10 28.38
N THR A 78 8.66 5.51 27.58
CA THR A 78 10.05 5.97 27.36
C THR A 78 10.26 6.10 25.86
N ALA A 79 10.80 7.23 25.43
CA ALA A 79 11.19 7.46 24.05
C ALA A 79 12.68 7.78 23.96
N ARG A 80 13.34 7.25 22.93
CA ARG A 80 14.70 7.62 22.55
C ARG A 80 14.67 8.21 21.14
N CYS A 81 15.36 9.33 20.93
CA CYS A 81 15.46 9.99 19.64
C CYS A 81 16.91 10.38 19.36
N GLN A 82 17.37 10.06 18.15
CA GLN A 82 18.68 10.46 17.62
C GLN A 82 18.54 10.81 16.14
N ASP A 83 17.46 11.50 15.77
CA ASP A 83 17.15 11.78 14.37
C ASP A 83 18.00 12.92 13.82
N THR A 84 18.39 13.87 14.69
CA THR A 84 19.21 15.04 14.34
C THR A 84 20.53 15.04 15.10
N ARG A 85 21.46 15.89 14.67
CA ARG A 85 22.70 16.16 15.42
C ARG A 85 22.47 17.03 16.67
N TRP A 86 21.29 17.64 16.80
CA TRP A 86 20.98 18.64 17.82
C TRP A 86 20.23 18.01 19.00
N PRO A 87 20.80 17.99 20.22
CA PRO A 87 20.18 17.33 21.36
C PRO A 87 18.78 17.86 21.69
N LYS A 88 18.58 19.18 21.60
CA LYS A 88 17.30 19.84 21.90
C LYS A 88 16.19 19.48 20.92
N GLU A 89 16.49 19.34 19.63
CA GLU A 89 15.50 18.90 18.64
C GLU A 89 15.09 17.44 18.88
N ASN A 90 16.05 16.60 19.27
CA ASN A 90 15.79 15.21 19.64
C ASN A 90 14.97 15.10 20.93
N GLU A 91 15.22 15.96 21.92
CA GLU A 91 14.43 16.06 23.14
C GLU A 91 12.97 16.41 22.84
N GLU A 92 12.73 17.44 22.02
CA GLU A 92 11.38 17.84 21.62
C GLU A 92 10.62 16.69 20.95
N LEU A 93 11.28 15.96 20.05
CA LEU A 93 10.69 14.79 19.37
C LEU A 93 10.41 13.63 20.33
N ALA A 94 11.37 13.30 21.20
CA ALA A 94 11.18 12.26 22.20
C ALA A 94 10.04 12.61 23.18
N LEU A 95 9.92 13.87 23.58
CA LEU A 95 8.85 14.35 24.45
C LEU A 95 7.48 14.25 23.76
N LEU A 96 7.38 14.66 22.49
CA LEU A 96 6.16 14.49 21.70
C LEU A 96 5.72 13.03 21.62
N ASN A 97 6.67 12.11 21.47
CA ASN A 97 6.38 10.69 21.46
C ASN A 97 5.93 10.15 22.82
N VAL A 98 6.52 10.63 23.92
CA VAL A 98 6.06 10.28 25.27
C VAL A 98 4.63 10.77 25.51
N ARG A 99 4.28 11.98 25.08
CA ARG A 99 2.90 12.51 25.15
C ARG A 99 1.92 11.64 24.36
N TYR A 100 2.30 11.21 23.16
CA TYR A 100 1.52 10.29 22.34
C TYR A 100 1.27 8.94 23.07
N GLN A 101 2.32 8.37 23.67
CA GLN A 101 2.20 7.12 24.43
C GLN A 101 1.35 7.26 25.69
N LEU A 102 1.46 8.40 26.39
CA LEU A 102 0.69 8.69 27.60
C LEU A 102 -0.80 8.83 27.31
N ASP A 103 -1.16 9.56 26.24
CA ASP A 103 -2.55 9.69 25.83
C ASP A 103 -3.20 8.32 25.60
N LYS A 104 -2.51 7.44 24.89
CA LYS A 104 -2.97 6.07 24.64
C LYS A 104 -3.10 5.21 25.91
N LEU A 105 -2.24 5.44 26.90
CA LEU A 105 -2.16 4.61 28.10
C LEU A 105 -3.15 5.04 29.19
N ILE A 106 -3.37 6.34 29.34
CA ILE A 106 -4.07 6.91 30.50
C ILE A 106 -5.45 7.46 30.11
N ASN A 107 -5.62 8.02 28.90
CA ASN A 107 -6.86 8.68 28.54
C ASN A 107 -7.88 7.67 27.98
N GLN A 108 -9.02 7.53 28.67
CA GLN A 108 -10.14 6.70 28.21
C GLN A 108 -10.71 7.18 26.86
N ASN A 109 -10.68 8.49 26.62
CA ASN A 109 -11.01 9.13 25.35
C ASN A 109 -9.75 9.55 24.59
N SER A 110 -8.79 8.63 24.44
CA SER A 110 -7.52 8.88 23.76
C SER A 110 -7.74 9.43 22.35
N ILE A 111 -7.19 10.61 22.11
CA ILE A 111 -7.14 11.25 20.79
C ILE A 111 -6.34 10.37 19.83
N VAL A 112 -5.26 9.79 20.35
CA VAL A 112 -4.37 8.89 19.62
C VAL A 112 -5.11 7.64 19.17
N ALA A 113 -5.89 7.00 20.06
CA ALA A 113 -6.63 5.80 19.73
C ALA A 113 -7.67 6.05 18.62
N ARG A 114 -8.37 7.20 18.68
CA ARG A 114 -9.31 7.60 17.63
C ARG A 114 -8.61 7.80 16.29
N TYR A 115 -7.48 8.49 16.30
CA TYR A 115 -6.66 8.70 15.11
C TYR A 115 -6.15 7.36 14.52
N GLU A 116 -5.68 6.43 15.35
CA GLU A 116 -5.22 5.12 14.89
C GLU A 116 -6.38 4.30 14.29
N ALA A 117 -7.59 4.40 14.83
CA ALA A 117 -8.78 3.74 14.28
C ALA A 117 -9.19 4.34 12.92
N GLU A 118 -9.26 5.67 12.82
CA GLU A 118 -9.53 6.38 11.55
C GLU A 118 -8.49 6.02 10.48
N LEU A 119 -7.21 5.91 10.89
CA LEU A 119 -6.13 5.47 10.01
C LEU A 119 -6.35 4.02 9.54
N GLU A 120 -6.69 3.10 10.44
CA GLU A 120 -6.93 1.70 10.07
C GLU A 120 -8.10 1.56 9.08
N GLU A 121 -9.17 2.32 9.28
CA GLU A 121 -10.32 2.36 8.36
C GLU A 121 -9.92 2.92 6.99
N PHE A 122 -9.17 4.01 6.95
CA PHE A 122 -8.63 4.57 5.71
C PHE A 122 -7.78 3.54 4.94
N LEU A 123 -6.93 2.78 5.65
CA LEU A 123 -6.11 1.74 5.02
C LEU A 123 -6.92 0.56 4.49
N LYS A 124 -8.02 0.21 5.14
CA LYS A 124 -8.94 -0.81 4.62
C LYS A 124 -9.60 -0.33 3.34
N ASN A 125 -10.10 0.91 3.32
CA ASN A 125 -10.74 1.50 2.15
C ASN A 125 -9.76 1.64 0.96
N GLU A 126 -8.52 2.07 1.19
CA GLU A 126 -7.51 2.11 0.12
C GLU A 126 -7.21 0.73 -0.49
N LYS A 127 -7.28 -0.34 0.30
CA LYS A 127 -7.07 -1.70 -0.22
C LYS A 127 -8.24 -2.14 -1.09
N ILE A 128 -9.47 -1.90 -0.63
CA ILE A 128 -10.69 -2.23 -1.36
C ILE A 128 -10.68 -1.53 -2.73
N ILE A 129 -10.43 -0.21 -2.76
CA ILE A 129 -10.38 0.56 -4.01
C ILE A 129 -9.32 0.01 -4.98
N LYS A 130 -8.15 -0.41 -4.47
CA LYS A 130 -7.11 -1.00 -5.33
C LYS A 130 -7.47 -2.37 -5.87
N GLU A 131 -8.18 -3.18 -5.08
CA GLU A 131 -8.69 -4.48 -5.53
C GLU A 131 -9.80 -4.31 -6.56
N GLU A 132 -10.72 -3.37 -6.34
CA GLU A 132 -11.76 -3.01 -7.31
C GLU A 132 -11.16 -2.54 -8.63
N HIS A 133 -10.22 -1.59 -8.62
CA HIS A 133 -9.56 -1.11 -9.83
C HIS A 133 -8.84 -2.25 -10.58
N ARG A 134 -8.17 -3.15 -9.85
CA ARG A 134 -7.52 -4.32 -10.46
C ARG A 134 -8.53 -5.27 -11.10
N ASN A 135 -9.67 -5.48 -10.45
CA ASN A 135 -10.74 -6.32 -11.00
C ASN A 135 -11.36 -5.68 -12.24
N GLU A 136 -11.59 -4.36 -12.22
CA GLU A 136 -12.07 -3.60 -13.38
C GLU A 136 -11.11 -3.70 -14.56
N GLU A 137 -9.79 -3.60 -14.35
CA GLU A 137 -8.78 -3.81 -15.40
C GLU A 137 -8.82 -5.23 -15.98
N VAL A 138 -9.01 -6.24 -15.13
CA VAL A 138 -9.10 -7.64 -15.57
C VAL A 138 -10.39 -7.86 -16.37
N GLU A 139 -11.50 -7.28 -15.91
CA GLU A 139 -12.79 -7.36 -16.62
C GLU A 139 -12.77 -6.60 -17.94
N SER A 140 -12.17 -5.41 -18.00
CA SER A 140 -12.02 -4.66 -19.25
C SER A 140 -11.19 -5.44 -20.25
N PHE A 141 -10.07 -6.04 -19.83
CA PHE A 141 -9.24 -6.89 -20.68
C PHE A 141 -10.00 -8.12 -21.19
N ARG A 142 -10.78 -8.79 -20.32
CA ARG A 142 -11.66 -9.90 -20.72
C ARG A 142 -12.71 -9.46 -21.74
N ASN A 143 -13.37 -8.34 -21.49
CA ASN A 143 -14.39 -7.78 -22.38
C ASN A 143 -13.80 -7.39 -23.75
N GLU A 144 -12.61 -6.80 -23.78
CA GLU A 144 -11.89 -6.49 -25.01
C GLU A 144 -11.53 -7.75 -25.80
N LYS A 145 -11.05 -8.82 -25.14
CA LYS A 145 -10.80 -10.11 -25.80
C LYS A 145 -12.08 -10.72 -26.37
N ILE A 146 -13.18 -10.72 -25.59
CA ILE A 146 -14.49 -11.19 -26.07
C ILE A 146 -14.93 -10.37 -27.30
N ALA A 147 -14.77 -9.05 -27.28
CA ALA A 147 -15.08 -8.20 -28.42
C ALA A 147 -14.20 -8.51 -29.64
N GLN A 148 -12.91 -8.84 -29.45
CA GLN A 148 -12.02 -9.26 -30.54
C GLN A 148 -12.47 -10.60 -31.15
N ILE A 149 -12.84 -11.58 -30.32
CA ILE A 149 -13.37 -12.87 -30.77
C ILE A 149 -14.70 -12.67 -31.53
N LEU A 150 -15.62 -11.88 -30.98
CA LEU A 150 -16.92 -11.61 -31.59
C LEU A 150 -16.78 -10.86 -32.92
N ASN A 151 -15.85 -9.92 -33.03
CA ASN A 151 -15.64 -9.13 -34.26
C ASN A 151 -14.68 -9.80 -35.27
N PHE A 152 -14.07 -10.93 -34.93
CA PHE A 152 -13.13 -11.61 -35.82
C PHE A 152 -13.81 -12.11 -37.09
N LYS A 153 -13.33 -11.70 -38.27
CA LYS A 153 -13.87 -12.17 -39.55
C LYS A 153 -12.83 -12.98 -40.29
N LEU A 154 -13.22 -14.18 -40.72
CA LEU A 154 -12.44 -14.95 -41.67
C LEU A 154 -12.50 -14.27 -43.04
N ARG A 155 -11.36 -14.20 -43.73
CA ARG A 155 -11.34 -13.78 -45.13
C ARG A 155 -11.79 -14.96 -45.99
N ASN A 156 -12.76 -14.75 -46.87
CA ASN A 156 -13.27 -15.80 -47.76
C ASN A 156 -12.17 -16.46 -48.60
N SER A 157 -11.10 -15.73 -48.93
CA SER A 157 -9.94 -16.25 -49.66
C SER A 157 -9.14 -17.32 -48.91
N HIS A 158 -9.32 -17.44 -47.59
CA HIS A 158 -8.55 -18.34 -46.73
C HIS A 158 -9.41 -19.48 -46.16
N VAL A 159 -10.66 -19.61 -46.60
CA VAL A 159 -11.55 -20.70 -46.20
C VAL A 159 -11.64 -21.68 -47.35
N LEU A 160 -11.17 -22.90 -47.13
CA LEU A 160 -11.21 -24.00 -48.09
C LEU A 160 -12.36 -24.93 -47.72
N VAL A 161 -13.33 -25.06 -48.62
CA VAL A 161 -14.42 -26.04 -48.47
C VAL A 161 -13.98 -27.32 -49.18
N LEU A 162 -13.81 -28.40 -48.43
CA LEU A 162 -13.41 -29.71 -48.92
C LEU A 162 -14.66 -30.60 -48.94
N GLU A 163 -15.48 -30.43 -49.98
CA GLU A 163 -16.78 -31.10 -50.12
C GLU A 163 -16.65 -32.64 -50.09
N GLU A 164 -15.64 -33.20 -50.77
CA GLU A 164 -15.39 -34.65 -50.80
C GLU A 164 -15.08 -35.25 -49.43
N GLN A 165 -14.61 -34.42 -48.49
CA GLN A 165 -14.25 -34.84 -47.13
C GLN A 165 -15.26 -34.36 -46.08
N GLY A 166 -16.27 -33.58 -46.48
CA GLY A 166 -17.25 -32.98 -45.57
C GLY A 166 -16.60 -32.04 -44.54
N LEU A 167 -15.56 -31.28 -44.92
CA LEU A 167 -14.78 -30.43 -44.00
C LEU A 167 -14.66 -29.00 -44.53
N VAL A 168 -14.61 -28.02 -43.62
CA VAL A 168 -14.19 -26.65 -43.91
C VAL A 168 -12.87 -26.40 -43.18
N LYS A 169 -11.85 -25.94 -43.90
CA LYS A 169 -10.49 -25.73 -43.38
C LYS A 169 -10.06 -24.27 -43.52
N TYR A 170 -9.43 -23.73 -42.50
CA TYR A 170 -8.75 -22.44 -42.57
C TYR A 170 -7.32 -22.61 -43.10
N ALA A 171 -7.02 -21.97 -44.22
CA ALA A 171 -5.78 -22.19 -44.97
C ALA A 171 -4.51 -21.77 -44.21
N GLU A 172 -4.59 -20.71 -43.39
CA GLU A 172 -3.41 -20.17 -42.71
C GLU A 172 -3.01 -20.97 -41.47
N THR A 173 -3.97 -21.43 -40.66
CA THR A 173 -3.67 -22.16 -39.40
C THR A 173 -3.85 -23.66 -39.52
N GLY A 174 -4.56 -24.13 -40.55
CA GLY A 174 -4.87 -25.54 -40.74
C GLY A 174 -6.01 -26.07 -39.87
N HIS A 175 -6.68 -25.24 -39.06
CA HIS A 175 -7.88 -25.64 -38.32
C HIS A 175 -8.99 -26.08 -39.28
N GLN A 176 -9.74 -27.12 -38.89
CA GLN A 176 -10.76 -27.71 -39.71
C GLN A 176 -11.96 -28.15 -38.88
N VAL A 177 -13.16 -27.95 -39.42
CA VAL A 177 -14.43 -28.31 -38.78
C VAL A 177 -15.24 -29.16 -39.74
N ALA A 178 -15.94 -30.17 -39.20
CA ALA A 178 -16.85 -31.01 -39.97
C ALA A 178 -18.13 -30.25 -40.37
N VAL A 179 -18.60 -30.51 -41.59
CA VAL A 179 -19.87 -29.98 -42.10
C VAL A 179 -20.99 -30.91 -41.63
N GLU A 180 -21.57 -30.59 -40.47
CA GLU A 180 -22.78 -31.24 -39.98
C GLU A 180 -23.99 -30.38 -40.38
N GLY A 181 -24.50 -30.57 -41.59
CA GLY A 181 -25.64 -29.79 -42.11
C GLY A 181 -25.22 -28.68 -43.07
N ASP A 182 -25.35 -27.42 -42.66
CA ASP A 182 -25.08 -26.25 -43.51
C ASP A 182 -23.60 -25.83 -43.49
N ILE A 183 -23.09 -25.47 -44.67
CA ILE A 183 -21.73 -24.98 -44.88
C ILE A 183 -21.53 -23.63 -44.17
N GLU A 184 -22.55 -22.76 -44.11
CA GLU A 184 -22.43 -21.47 -43.42
C GLU A 184 -22.31 -21.66 -41.90
N GLU A 185 -23.05 -22.61 -41.32
CA GLU A 185 -22.89 -22.97 -39.90
C GLU A 185 -21.50 -23.56 -39.61
N ALA A 186 -20.97 -24.39 -40.53
CA ALA A 186 -19.61 -24.93 -40.42
C ALA A 186 -18.53 -23.82 -40.52
N LYS A 187 -18.73 -22.81 -41.37
CA LYS A 187 -17.86 -21.63 -41.47
C LYS A 187 -17.93 -20.77 -40.20
N GLU A 188 -19.10 -20.61 -39.59
CA GLU A 188 -19.22 -19.86 -38.34
C GLU A 188 -18.56 -20.60 -37.17
N ARG A 189 -18.69 -21.94 -37.10
CA ARG A 189 -17.96 -22.77 -36.14
C ARG A 189 -16.44 -22.64 -36.32
N LEU A 190 -15.95 -22.76 -37.55
CA LEU A 190 -14.53 -22.55 -37.87
C LEU A 190 -14.06 -21.14 -37.50
N ARG A 191 -14.89 -20.10 -37.71
CA ARG A 191 -14.59 -18.71 -37.31
C ARG A 191 -14.38 -18.61 -35.80
N LYS A 192 -15.25 -19.25 -35.00
CA LYS A 192 -15.16 -19.23 -33.53
C LYS A 192 -13.90 -19.95 -33.05
N GLU A 193 -13.62 -21.16 -33.55
CA GLU A 193 -12.41 -21.91 -33.16
C GLU A 193 -11.12 -21.18 -33.53
N VAL A 194 -11.03 -20.60 -34.74
CA VAL A 194 -9.85 -19.82 -35.16
C VAL A 194 -9.72 -18.53 -34.35
N ALA A 195 -10.83 -17.87 -34.00
CA ALA A 195 -10.82 -16.68 -33.16
C ALA A 195 -10.36 -16.99 -31.73
N GLU A 196 -10.86 -18.08 -31.15
CA GLU A 196 -10.47 -18.56 -29.82
C GLU A 196 -9.00 -18.99 -29.80
N TRP A 197 -8.51 -19.70 -30.82
CA TRP A 197 -7.08 -20.00 -30.91
C TRP A 197 -6.22 -18.73 -31.01
N LYS A 198 -6.67 -17.73 -31.78
CA LYS A 198 -5.88 -16.51 -32.05
C LYS A 198 -5.86 -15.52 -30.87
N PHE A 199 -6.92 -15.50 -30.05
CA PHE A 199 -7.10 -14.49 -28.99
C PHE A 199 -7.37 -15.09 -27.60
N GLY A 200 -7.65 -16.39 -27.51
CA GLY A 200 -8.10 -17.09 -26.30
C GLY A 200 -6.98 -17.54 -25.36
N ASP A 201 -5.75 -17.74 -25.84
CA ASP A 201 -4.65 -18.15 -24.97
C ASP A 201 -4.23 -17.02 -24.00
N LEU A 202 -4.10 -17.41 -22.72
CA LEU A 202 -3.51 -16.68 -21.60
C LEU A 202 -2.30 -17.49 -21.11
#